data_AF-A0A2V4AIJ9-F1
#
_entry.id   AF-A0A2V4AIJ9-F1
#
_cell.length_a   1.000
_cell.length_b   1.000
_cell.length_c   1.000
_cell.angle_alpha   90.00
_cell.angle_beta   90.00
_cell.angle_gamma   90.00
#
_symmetry.space_group_name_H-M   'P 1'
#
loop_
_entity.id
_entity.type
_entity.pdbx_description
1 polymer ?
#
loop_
_entity_poly.entity_id
_entity_poly.type
_entity_poly.pdbx_seq_one_letter_code
_entity_poly.pdbx_strand_id
1 'polypeptide(L)'
;MPEGGFELGSDLTAHATQIDGCTDQLNVAVQAAQQVSMPTDAYGILCQPFRMLLDPVEQYGIDALNEAVSAMQATADKARRAAEVYQSTEDGVVDAFKAGE
;
A
#
# COMPACT_ATOMS: atom_id res chain seq x y z
N MET A 1 10.56 25.10 16.15
CA MET A 1 9.23 24.69 15.63
C MET A 1 9.17 25.18 14.19
N PRO A 2 8.67 24.39 13.23
CA PRO A 2 8.48 24.88 11.87
C PRO A 2 7.62 26.15 11.89
N GLU A 3 7.93 27.13 11.05
CA GLU A 3 7.38 28.49 11.12
C GLU A 3 5.86 28.59 10.89
N GLY A 4 5.17 27.47 10.57
CA GLY A 4 3.72 27.41 10.33
C GLY A 4 2.94 26.45 11.23
N GLY A 5 3.54 25.85 12.27
CA GLY A 5 2.89 24.78 13.04
C GLY A 5 2.89 23.43 12.32
N PHE A 6 2.08 22.48 12.81
CA PHE A 6 1.91 21.15 12.19
C PHE A 6 0.48 21.00 11.68
N GLU A 7 0.28 20.85 10.38
CA GLU A 7 -1.02 20.49 9.80
C GLU A 7 -1.15 18.96 9.72
N LEU A 8 -1.21 18.31 10.88
CA LEU A 8 -1.10 16.86 10.98
C LEU A 8 -2.13 16.09 10.12
N GLY A 9 -3.35 16.63 9.98
CA GLY A 9 -4.39 16.02 9.14
C GLY A 9 -4.08 16.05 7.64
N SER A 10 -3.59 17.18 7.12
CA SER A 10 -3.21 17.30 5.71
C SER A 10 -1.94 16.50 5.41
N ASP A 11 -0.97 16.51 6.33
CA ASP A 11 0.26 15.71 6.23
C ASP A 11 -0.03 14.19 6.20
N LEU A 12 -0.91 13.70 7.07
CA LEU A 12 -1.31 12.29 7.09
C LEU A 12 -2.05 11.88 5.82
N THR A 13 -2.89 12.75 5.27
CA THR A 13 -3.60 12.53 4.01
C THR A 13 -2.63 12.50 2.82
N ALA A 14 -1.67 13.42 2.80
CA ALA A 14 -0.60 13.45 1.82
C ALA A 14 0.27 12.18 1.89
N HIS A 15 0.56 11.68 3.10
CA HIS A 15 1.30 10.44 3.27
C HIS A 15 0.51 9.22 2.80
N ALA A 16 -0.79 9.14 3.10
CA ALA A 16 -1.65 8.08 2.57
C ALA A 16 -1.63 8.05 1.04
N THR A 17 -1.66 9.23 0.39
CA THR A 17 -1.57 9.35 -1.07
C THR A 17 -0.23 8.84 -1.63
N GLN A 18 0.87 9.09 -0.92
CA GLN A 18 2.18 8.54 -1.30
C GLN A 18 2.21 7.01 -1.18
N ILE A 19 1.55 6.45 -0.16
CA ILE A 19 1.42 5.00 0.01
C ILE A 19 0.57 4.39 -1.11
N ASP A 20 -0.50 5.06 -1.56
CA ASP A 20 -1.27 4.62 -2.73
C ASP A 20 -0.37 4.53 -3.97
N GLY A 21 0.48 5.53 -4.21
CA GLY A 21 1.43 5.52 -5.33
C GLY A 21 2.44 4.36 -5.26
N CYS A 22 2.84 3.94 -4.06
CA CYS A 22 3.66 2.72 -3.88
C CYS A 22 2.84 1.45 -4.15
N THR A 23 1.60 1.42 -3.69
CA THR A 23 0.65 0.32 -3.92
C THR A 23 0.41 0.10 -5.41
N ASP A 24 0.28 1.18 -6.20
CA ASP A 24 0.13 1.11 -7.66
C ASP A 24 1.34 0.46 -8.33
N GLN A 25 2.56 0.82 -7.89
CA GLN A 25 3.79 0.19 -8.41
C GLN A 25 3.87 -1.30 -8.06
N LEU A 26 3.45 -1.68 -6.85
CA LEU A 26 3.36 -3.09 -6.45
C LEU A 26 2.33 -3.85 -7.30
N ASN A 27 1.18 -3.25 -7.60
CA ASN A 27 0.19 -3.84 -8.50
C ASN A 27 0.72 -4.05 -9.92
N VAL A 28 1.52 -3.12 -10.44
CA VAL A 28 2.23 -3.30 -11.72
C VAL A 28 3.20 -4.49 -11.64
N ALA A 29 3.93 -4.64 -10.53
CA ALA A 29 4.83 -5.77 -10.33
C ALA A 29 4.07 -7.12 -10.27
N VAL A 30 2.92 -7.19 -9.58
CA VAL A 30 2.05 -8.38 -9.56
C VAL A 30 1.59 -8.75 -10.97
N GLN A 31 1.11 -7.76 -11.75
CA GLN A 31 0.65 -7.99 -13.13
C GLN A 31 1.78 -8.50 -14.02
N ALA A 32 2.98 -7.93 -13.88
CA ALA A 32 4.16 -8.39 -14.60
C ALA A 32 4.54 -9.82 -14.20
N ALA A 33 4.54 -10.16 -12.91
CA ALA A 33 4.83 -11.50 -12.42
C ALA A 33 3.82 -12.54 -12.97
N GLN A 34 2.54 -12.20 -13.03
CA GLN A 34 1.49 -13.05 -13.60
C GLN A 34 1.62 -13.22 -15.12
N GLN A 35 2.04 -12.19 -15.85
CA GLN A 35 2.28 -12.27 -17.30
C GLN A 35 3.53 -13.05 -17.67
N VAL A 36 4.58 -12.98 -16.84
CA VAL A 36 5.87 -13.64 -17.08
C VAL A 36 5.87 -15.08 -16.58
N SER A 37 4.74 -15.61 -16.07
CA SER A 37 4.61 -17.02 -15.76
C SER A 37 4.95 -17.85 -16.99
N MET A 38 6.15 -18.42 -17.00
CA MET A 38 6.80 -18.86 -18.23
C MET A 38 6.08 -20.11 -18.75
N PRO A 39 5.61 -20.09 -20.01
CA PRO A 39 5.01 -21.28 -20.59
C PRO A 39 6.11 -22.37 -20.73
N THR A 40 5.71 -23.62 -20.51
CA THR A 40 6.59 -24.78 -20.31
C THR A 40 7.48 -25.09 -21.54
N ASP A 41 7.20 -24.46 -22.66
CA ASP A 41 7.91 -24.51 -23.94
C ASP A 41 9.10 -23.52 -24.02
N ALA A 42 9.14 -22.47 -23.18
CA ALA A 42 10.28 -21.56 -23.07
C ALA A 42 11.53 -22.24 -22.48
N TYR A 43 11.31 -23.22 -21.60
CA TYR A 43 12.34 -24.15 -21.16
C TYR A 43 12.36 -25.31 -22.14
N GLY A 44 13.38 -25.40 -22.99
CA GLY A 44 13.57 -26.57 -23.86
C GLY A 44 13.44 -27.88 -23.06
N ILE A 45 13.06 -28.99 -23.72
CA ILE A 45 12.71 -30.30 -23.11
C ILE A 45 13.64 -30.73 -21.95
N LEU A 46 14.93 -30.39 -22.02
CA LEU A 46 15.92 -30.73 -21.00
C LEU A 46 15.78 -29.99 -19.67
N CYS A 47 15.18 -28.80 -19.66
CA CYS A 47 15.07 -27.94 -18.47
C CYS A 47 13.69 -28.00 -17.77
N GLN A 48 12.73 -28.76 -18.32
CA GLN A 48 11.39 -28.93 -17.75
C GLN A 48 11.37 -29.44 -16.29
N PRO A 49 12.28 -30.35 -15.85
CA PRO A 49 12.31 -30.79 -14.45
C PRO A 49 12.67 -29.66 -13.47
N PHE A 50 13.51 -28.71 -13.89
CA PHE A 50 13.87 -27.56 -13.06
C PHE A 50 12.73 -26.55 -12.97
N ARG A 51 11.87 -26.45 -14.00
CA ARG A 51 10.67 -25.62 -13.95
C ARG A 51 9.71 -26.07 -12.85
N MET A 52 9.41 -27.36 -12.78
CA MET A 52 8.51 -27.91 -11.75
C MET A 52 8.98 -27.62 -10.31
N LEU A 53 10.30 -27.47 -10.10
CA LEU A 53 10.87 -27.08 -8.82
C LEU A 53 10.71 -25.58 -8.51
N LEU A 54 10.60 -24.75 -9.55
CA LEU A 54 10.47 -23.29 -9.47
C LEU A 54 9.03 -22.80 -9.37
N ASP A 55 8.03 -23.58 -9.83
CA ASP A 55 6.61 -23.22 -9.73
C ASP A 55 6.18 -22.79 -8.31
N PRO A 56 6.56 -23.49 -7.23
CA PRO A 56 6.18 -23.09 -5.88
C PRO A 56 6.84 -21.77 -5.47
N VAL A 57 8.09 -21.54 -5.88
CA VAL A 57 8.86 -20.33 -5.54
C VAL A 57 8.26 -19.11 -6.25
N GLU A 58 7.84 -19.28 -7.50
CA GLU A 58 7.12 -18.24 -8.25
C GLU A 58 5.79 -17.90 -7.60
N GLN A 59 5.02 -18.91 -7.18
CA GLN A 59 3.76 -18.68 -6.47
C GLN A 59 3.98 -17.94 -5.15
N TYR A 60 4.98 -18.31 -4.35
CA TYR A 60 5.32 -17.58 -3.13
C TYR A 60 5.72 -16.12 -3.40
N GLY A 61 6.39 -15.86 -4.52
CA GLY A 61 6.71 -14.49 -4.94
C GLY A 61 5.45 -13.67 -5.25
N ILE A 62 4.51 -14.25 -6.00
CA ILE A 62 3.22 -13.60 -6.32
C ILE A 62 2.42 -13.36 -5.04
N ASP A 63 2.34 -14.34 -4.15
CA ASP A 63 1.62 -14.23 -2.88
C ASP A 63 2.22 -13.14 -1.97
N ALA A 64 3.56 -13.08 -1.90
CA ALA A 64 4.25 -12.05 -1.13
C ALA A 64 4.00 -10.63 -1.67
N LEU A 65 3.93 -10.47 -3.00
CA LEU A 65 3.59 -9.18 -3.60
C LEU A 65 2.14 -8.77 -3.32
N ASN A 66 1.19 -9.73 -3.38
CA ASN A 66 -0.21 -9.47 -3.03
C ASN A 66 -0.40 -9.08 -1.55
N GLU A 67 0.33 -9.74 -0.65
CA GLU A 67 0.34 -9.40 0.78
C GLU A 67 0.90 -7.99 0.98
N ALA A 68 1.99 -7.64 0.28
CA ALA A 68 2.55 -6.30 0.33
C ALA A 68 1.55 -5.23 -0.13
N VAL A 69 0.82 -5.46 -1.23
CA VAL A 69 -0.27 -4.57 -1.69
C VAL A 69 -1.31 -4.38 -0.59
N SER A 70 -1.78 -5.48 0.00
CA SER A 70 -2.80 -5.46 1.06
C SER A 70 -2.34 -4.71 2.31
N ALA A 71 -1.09 -4.92 2.71
CA ALA A 71 -0.49 -4.22 3.85
C ALA A 71 -0.33 -2.71 3.61
N MET A 72 0.05 -2.31 2.39
CA MET A 72 0.16 -0.90 2.02
C MET A 72 -1.21 -0.21 2.01
N GLN A 73 -2.23 -0.83 1.43
CA GLN A 73 -3.61 -0.31 1.46
C GLN A 73 -4.10 -0.13 2.89
N ALA A 74 -3.93 -1.15 3.74
CA ALA A 74 -4.29 -1.06 5.15
C ALA A 74 -3.54 0.04 5.91
N THR A 75 -2.32 0.36 5.49
CA THR A 75 -1.52 1.43 6.09
C THR A 75 -2.01 2.81 5.64
N ALA A 76 -2.31 2.98 4.35
CA ALA A 76 -2.91 4.21 3.83
C ALA A 76 -4.26 4.51 4.51
N ASP A 77 -5.11 3.50 4.68
CA ASP A 77 -6.40 3.65 5.36
C ASP A 77 -6.26 4.05 6.82
N LYS A 78 -5.29 3.48 7.55
CA LYS A 78 -4.98 3.88 8.92
C LYS A 78 -4.52 5.33 8.99
N ALA A 79 -3.71 5.79 8.03
CA ALA A 79 -3.25 7.18 7.97
C ALA A 79 -4.41 8.15 7.72
N ARG A 80 -5.32 7.83 6.78
CA ARG A 80 -6.54 8.62 6.54
C ARG A 80 -7.43 8.68 7.77
N ARG A 81 -7.66 7.54 8.42
CA ARG A 81 -8.48 7.47 9.64
C ARG A 81 -7.86 8.27 10.79
N ALA A 82 -6.54 8.25 10.91
CA ALA A 82 -5.86 9.11 11.88
C ALA A 82 -6.11 10.59 11.58
N ALA A 83 -5.99 11.02 10.32
CA ALA A 83 -6.29 12.39 9.91
C ALA A 83 -7.73 12.81 10.26
N GLU A 84 -8.72 11.95 9.99
CA GLU A 84 -10.12 12.18 10.34
C GLU A 84 -10.33 12.34 11.85
N VAL A 85 -9.68 11.50 12.67
CA VAL A 85 -9.79 11.58 14.13
C VAL A 85 -9.19 12.90 14.65
N TYR A 86 -8.05 13.33 14.10
CA TYR A 86 -7.47 14.62 14.47
C TYR A 86 -8.39 15.78 14.12
N GLN A 87 -8.92 15.81 12.88
CA GLN A 87 -9.84 16.87 12.45
C GLN A 87 -11.11 16.91 13.31
N SER A 88 -11.73 15.75 13.55
CA SER A 88 -12.94 15.67 14.39
C SER A 88 -12.69 16.10 15.83
N THR A 89 -11.49 15.85 16.36
CA THR A 89 -11.13 16.30 17.72
C THR A 89 -10.98 17.81 17.75
N GLU A 90 -10.29 18.38 16.76
CA GLU A 90 -10.10 19.83 16.64
C GLU A 90 -11.44 20.56 16.48
N ASP A 91 -12.31 20.08 15.57
CA ASP A 91 -13.63 20.65 15.35
C ASP A 91 -14.48 20.63 16.63
N GLY A 92 -14.44 19.51 17.38
CA GLY A 92 -15.14 19.40 18.66
C GLY A 92 -14.63 20.37 19.73
N VAL A 93 -13.33 20.62 19.77
CA VAL A 93 -12.73 21.62 20.67
C VAL A 93 -13.15 23.03 20.25
N VAL A 94 -13.06 23.36 18.95
CA VAL A 94 -13.48 24.65 18.40
C VAL A 94 -14.95 24.95 18.69
N ASP A 95 -15.82 23.97 18.53
CA ASP A 95 -17.26 24.12 18.81
C ASP A 95 -17.54 24.32 20.30
N ALA A 96 -16.80 23.62 21.18
CA ALA A 96 -16.90 23.82 22.62
C ALA A 96 -16.48 25.24 23.05
N PHE A 97 -15.44 25.81 22.41
CA PHE A 97 -15.05 27.19 22.65
C PHE A 97 -16.12 28.19 22.18
N LYS A 98 -16.67 28.01 20.97
CA LYS A 98 -17.73 28.88 20.44
C LYS A 98 -19.02 28.83 21.26
N ALA A 99 -19.35 27.68 21.86
CA ALA A 99 -20.54 27.51 22.69
C ALA A 99 -20.40 28.10 24.10
N GLY A 100 -19.17 28.45 24.52
CA GLY A 100 -18.87 29.06 25.82
C GLY A 100 -18.85 30.59 25.82
N GLU A 101 -18.94 31.23 24.65
CA GLU A 101 -19.22 32.68 24.47
C GLU A 101 -20.74 32.93 24.37
#